data_AF-A0A512TLF1-F1
#
_entry.id   AF-A0A512TLF1-F1
#
_cell.length_a   1.000
_cell.length_b   1.000
_cell.length_c   1.000
_cell.angle_alpha   90.00
_cell.angle_beta   90.00
_cell.angle_gamma   90.00
#
_symmetry.space_group_name_H-M   'P 1'
#
loop_
_entity.id
_entity.type
_entity.pdbx_description
1 polymer ?
#
loop_
_entity_poly.entity_id
_entity_poly.type
_entity_poly.pdbx_seq_one_letter_code
_entity_poly.pdbx_strand_id
1 'polypeptide(L)'
;MYFHPIGGQISVYILEKILNLIDGMKDISIRLTMTEGMYIRNLNGEEAEKLLNETKNLGGETHLEQSISCIGVPTCQIGLLESQKMLNEIIEYFKEKNYTKDVLPRIHISGCGNSCGIHEACLIGLTGKKKKVNDELQDTFEIHINGSFEEGSARLGKVYGQILAKEIPEFLYELSLLIEKKNINFHDFIDKYENELEDLVDKYKK
;
A
#
# COMPACT_ATOMS: atom_id res chain seq x y z
N MET A 1 9.35 -7.68 -17.22
CA MET A 1 8.45 -6.55 -16.96
C MET A 1 7.69 -6.82 -15.66
N TYR A 2 7.52 -5.81 -14.81
CA TYR A 2 6.74 -5.91 -13.57
C TYR A 2 5.42 -5.18 -13.75
N PHE A 3 4.33 -5.79 -13.32
CA PHE A 3 3.00 -5.20 -13.31
C PHE A 3 2.38 -5.38 -11.92
N HIS A 4 1.82 -4.31 -11.36
CA HIS A 4 1.17 -4.34 -10.05
C HIS A 4 -0.29 -3.91 -10.18
N PRO A 5 -1.27 -4.81 -10.05
CA PRO A 5 -2.66 -4.39 -9.91
C PRO A 5 -2.89 -3.70 -8.56
N ILE A 6 -3.75 -2.68 -8.50
CA ILE A 6 -4.07 -2.00 -7.23
C ILE A 6 -4.63 -3.01 -6.24
N GLY A 7 -4.03 -3.10 -5.06
CA GLY A 7 -4.43 -4.02 -3.99
C GLY A 7 -4.45 -5.50 -4.39
N GLY A 8 -3.63 -5.89 -5.38
CA GLY A 8 -3.62 -7.27 -5.89
C GLY A 8 -4.81 -7.64 -6.76
N GLN A 9 -5.72 -6.70 -7.05
CA GLN A 9 -6.96 -6.96 -7.78
C GLN A 9 -6.83 -6.61 -9.25
N ILE A 10 -6.61 -7.63 -10.09
CA ILE A 10 -6.61 -7.46 -11.54
C ILE A 10 -8.01 -7.68 -12.11
N SER A 11 -8.50 -6.72 -12.89
CA SER A 11 -9.76 -6.89 -13.61
C SER A 11 -9.59 -7.90 -14.76
N VAL A 12 -10.66 -8.62 -15.11
CA VAL A 12 -10.65 -9.57 -16.22
C VAL A 12 -10.21 -8.89 -17.52
N TYR A 13 -10.71 -7.67 -17.77
CA TYR A 13 -10.33 -6.87 -18.93
C TYR A 13 -8.81 -6.62 -19.02
N ILE A 14 -8.17 -6.21 -17.92
CA ILE A 14 -6.73 -5.94 -17.91
C ILE A 14 -5.96 -7.25 -18.08
N LEU A 15 -6.39 -8.33 -17.42
CA LEU A 15 -5.78 -9.64 -17.56
C LEU A 15 -5.84 -10.14 -19.01
N GLU A 16 -7.01 -10.05 -19.66
CA GLU A 16 -7.18 -10.40 -21.07
C GLU A 16 -6.31 -9.56 -21.98
N LYS A 17 -6.22 -8.24 -21.75
CA LYS A 17 -5.32 -7.35 -22.51
C LYS A 17 -3.86 -7.82 -22.39
N ILE A 18 -3.39 -8.12 -21.18
CA ILE A 18 -2.02 -8.60 -20.96
C ILE A 18 -1.79 -9.95 -21.65
N LEU A 19 -2.73 -10.90 -21.52
CA LEU A 19 -2.64 -12.22 -22.16
C LEU A 19 -2.60 -12.12 -23.69
N ASN A 20 -3.43 -11.26 -24.27
CA ASN A 20 -3.44 -11.02 -25.72
C ASN A 20 -2.15 -10.34 -26.21
N LEU A 21 -1.54 -9.48 -25.38
CA LEU A 21 -0.29 -8.82 -25.74
C LEU A 21 0.89 -9.79 -25.80
N ILE A 22 0.92 -10.79 -24.93
CA ILE A 22 1.98 -11.80 -24.87
C ILE A 22 1.70 -13.02 -25.76
N ASP A 23 0.52 -13.10 -26.37
CA ASP A 23 0.17 -14.21 -27.25
C ASP A 23 1.11 -14.26 -28.46
N GLY A 24 1.57 -15.45 -28.82
CA GLY A 24 2.57 -15.68 -29.86
C GLY A 24 4.02 -15.32 -29.51
N MET A 25 4.30 -14.75 -28.34
CA MET A 25 5.68 -14.55 -27.86
C MET A 25 6.27 -15.87 -27.37
N LYS A 26 7.59 -16.02 -27.54
CA LYS A 26 8.27 -17.28 -27.28
C LYS A 26 8.66 -17.43 -25.81
N ASP A 27 8.37 -18.60 -25.22
CA ASP A 27 8.83 -19.01 -23.89
C ASP A 27 8.42 -18.06 -22.73
N ILE A 28 7.32 -17.32 -22.86
CA ILE A 28 6.85 -16.39 -21.81
C ILE A 28 6.46 -17.14 -20.53
N SER A 29 6.82 -16.55 -19.38
CA SER A 29 6.33 -17.02 -18.08
C SER A 29 5.88 -15.87 -17.18
N ILE A 30 4.77 -16.09 -16.47
CA ILE A 30 4.24 -15.17 -15.46
C ILE A 30 4.56 -15.73 -14.07
N ARG A 31 5.01 -14.87 -13.15
CA ARG A 31 5.31 -15.20 -11.76
C ARG A 31 4.66 -14.18 -10.85
N LEU A 32 3.82 -14.64 -9.92
CA LEU A 32 3.25 -13.78 -8.89
C LEU A 32 4.32 -13.47 -7.83
N THR A 33 4.15 -12.34 -7.15
CA THR A 33 5.06 -11.85 -6.11
C THR A 33 4.40 -11.84 -4.74
N MET A 34 5.21 -11.80 -3.68
CA MET A 34 4.73 -11.66 -2.31
C MET A 34 4.15 -10.27 -2.00
N THR A 35 4.27 -9.33 -2.93
CA THR A 35 3.77 -7.96 -2.80
C THR A 35 2.60 -7.73 -3.75
N GLU A 36 1.76 -8.74 -4.01
CA GLU A 36 0.53 -8.62 -4.82
C GLU A 36 0.72 -8.21 -6.30
N GLY A 37 1.97 -8.12 -6.77
CA GLY A 37 2.31 -7.88 -8.18
C GLY A 37 2.69 -9.14 -8.94
N MET A 38 3.05 -8.99 -10.21
CA MET A 38 3.50 -10.07 -11.08
C MET A 38 4.67 -9.66 -11.98
N TYR A 39 5.55 -10.62 -12.25
CA TYR A 39 6.60 -10.51 -13.26
C TYR A 39 6.22 -11.28 -14.51
N ILE A 40 6.29 -10.61 -15.65
CA ILE A 40 6.25 -11.22 -16.99
C ILE A 40 7.69 -11.34 -17.47
N ARG A 41 8.15 -12.59 -17.67
CA ARG A 41 9.54 -12.96 -17.92
C ARG A 41 9.74 -13.52 -19.33
N ASN A 42 11.00 -13.57 -19.74
CA ASN A 42 11.48 -14.06 -21.04
C ASN A 42 11.05 -13.21 -22.24
N LEU A 43 10.77 -11.93 -21.98
CA LEU A 43 10.57 -10.92 -23.01
C LEU A 43 11.92 -10.48 -23.56
N ASN A 44 12.01 -10.29 -24.88
CA ASN A 44 13.08 -9.50 -25.47
C ASN A 44 12.86 -7.99 -25.22
N GLY A 45 13.79 -7.14 -25.67
CA GLY A 45 13.72 -5.70 -25.43
C GLY A 45 12.47 -5.03 -26.01
N GLU A 46 12.13 -5.35 -27.26
CA GLU A 46 10.97 -4.77 -27.96
C GLU A 46 9.66 -5.24 -27.34
N GLU A 47 9.57 -6.52 -26.98
CA GLU A 47 8.41 -7.08 -26.29
C GLU A 47 8.19 -6.43 -24.92
N ALA A 48 9.27 -6.21 -24.16
CA ALA A 48 9.21 -5.54 -22.87
C ALA A 48 8.76 -4.08 -22.99
N GLU A 49 9.28 -3.34 -23.97
CA GLU A 49 8.89 -1.95 -24.23
C GLU A 49 7.42 -1.86 -24.67
N LYS A 50 6.99 -2.74 -25.58
CA LYS A 50 5.58 -2.83 -25.99
C LYS A 50 4.67 -3.07 -24.79
N LEU A 51 5.01 -4.03 -23.94
CA LEU A 51 4.23 -4.34 -22.74
C LEU A 51 4.16 -3.13 -21.80
N LEU A 52 5.30 -2.49 -21.50
CA LEU A 52 5.34 -1.31 -20.62
C LEU A 52 4.46 -0.17 -21.14
N ASN A 53 4.51 0.12 -22.44
CA ASN A 53 3.70 1.17 -23.05
C ASN A 53 2.20 0.83 -23.02
N GLU A 54 1.84 -0.41 -23.33
CA GLU A 54 0.44 -0.85 -23.40
C GLU A 54 -0.21 -1.06 -22.02
N THR A 55 0.58 -1.27 -20.97
CA THR A 55 0.07 -1.42 -19.59
C THR A 55 0.21 -0.16 -18.74
N LYS A 56 0.76 0.92 -19.31
CA LYS A 56 0.97 2.18 -18.58
C LYS A 56 -0.34 2.70 -18.00
N ASN A 57 -0.33 3.04 -16.70
CA ASN A 57 -1.48 3.51 -15.93
C ASN A 57 -2.64 2.50 -15.83
N LEU A 58 -2.43 1.22 -16.17
CA LEU A 58 -3.43 0.15 -15.94
C LEU A 58 -3.26 -0.51 -14.56
N GLY A 59 -2.15 -0.25 -13.88
CA GLY A 59 -1.86 -0.72 -12.54
C GLY A 59 -1.29 0.40 -11.67
N GLY A 60 -0.58 0.05 -10.60
CA GLY A 60 0.10 0.99 -9.74
C GLY A 60 1.46 1.42 -10.29
N GLU A 61 1.64 2.73 -10.45
CA GLU A 61 2.85 3.34 -11.01
C GLU A 61 3.76 3.95 -9.93
N THR A 62 3.25 4.09 -8.71
CA THR A 62 3.94 4.63 -7.54
C THR A 62 4.04 3.60 -6.42
N HIS A 63 4.95 3.76 -5.45
CA HIS A 63 4.99 2.90 -4.27
C HIS A 63 3.66 2.90 -3.51
N LEU A 64 2.98 4.06 -3.43
CA LEU A 64 1.67 4.14 -2.81
C LEU A 64 0.63 3.27 -3.54
N GLU A 65 0.56 3.35 -4.86
CA GLU A 65 -0.38 2.54 -5.65
C GLU A 65 0.00 1.05 -5.68
N GLN A 66 1.27 0.75 -5.42
CA GLN A 66 1.81 -0.60 -5.24
C GLN A 66 1.74 -1.11 -3.79
N SER A 67 0.89 -0.49 -2.97
CA SER A 67 0.60 -0.92 -1.61
C SER A 67 -0.11 -2.29 -1.59
N ILE A 68 0.07 -2.99 -0.47
CA ILE A 68 -0.43 -4.34 -0.24
C ILE A 68 -1.70 -4.22 0.60
N SER A 69 -2.77 -4.92 0.21
CA SER A 69 -3.99 -4.97 1.00
C SER A 69 -4.57 -6.37 1.02
N CYS A 70 -4.86 -6.87 2.23
CA CYS A 70 -5.67 -8.09 2.32
C CYS A 70 -7.06 -7.87 1.68
N ILE A 71 -7.80 -8.96 1.44
CA ILE A 71 -9.09 -8.86 0.76
C ILE A 71 -10.15 -8.07 1.55
N GLY A 72 -10.10 -8.11 2.90
CA GLY A 72 -11.04 -7.41 3.77
C GLY A 72 -12.49 -7.91 3.68
N VAL A 73 -13.39 -7.32 4.46
CA VAL A 73 -14.84 -7.52 4.31
C VAL A 73 -15.33 -6.81 3.04
N PRO A 74 -16.48 -7.20 2.43
CA PRO A 74 -17.40 -8.27 2.82
C PRO A 74 -16.93 -9.69 2.43
N THR A 75 -15.85 -9.83 1.65
CA THR A 75 -15.38 -11.13 1.16
C THR A 75 -14.80 -11.99 2.29
N CYS A 76 -13.94 -11.42 3.12
CA CYS A 76 -13.33 -12.11 4.25
C CYS A 76 -14.34 -12.35 5.38
N GLN A 77 -14.68 -13.61 5.64
CA GLN A 77 -15.66 -13.99 6.66
C GLN A 77 -15.19 -13.74 8.09
N ILE A 78 -13.88 -13.62 8.30
CA ILE A 78 -13.26 -13.31 9.61
C ILE A 78 -12.74 -11.86 9.66
N GLY A 79 -12.93 -11.10 8.58
CA GLY A 79 -12.46 -9.73 8.48
C GLY A 79 -13.26 -8.79 9.39
N LEU A 80 -12.67 -7.64 9.69
CA LEU A 80 -13.34 -6.61 10.49
C LEU A 80 -13.68 -5.38 9.66
N LEU A 81 -12.70 -4.83 8.92
CA LEU A 81 -12.85 -3.64 8.07
C LEU A 81 -12.60 -3.93 6.58
N GLU A 82 -13.06 -3.02 5.73
CA GLU A 82 -12.88 -3.03 4.26
C GLU A 82 -11.48 -2.49 3.89
N SER A 83 -10.45 -3.33 3.92
CA SER A 83 -9.06 -2.89 3.63
C SER A 83 -8.83 -2.44 2.20
N GLN A 84 -9.46 -3.10 1.21
CA GLN A 84 -9.37 -2.69 -0.19
C GLN A 84 -9.99 -1.31 -0.42
N LYS A 85 -11.11 -1.01 0.26
CA LYS A 85 -11.72 0.31 0.23
C LYS A 85 -10.79 1.37 0.80
N MET A 86 -10.18 1.10 1.96
CA MET A 86 -9.19 2.00 2.56
C MET A 86 -8.03 2.31 1.62
N LEU A 87 -7.46 1.29 0.94
CA LEU A 87 -6.41 1.53 -0.05
C LEU A 87 -6.86 2.48 -1.17
N ASN A 88 -8.05 2.25 -1.73
CA ASN A 88 -8.58 3.09 -2.80
C ASN A 88 -8.86 4.52 -2.32
N GLU A 89 -9.41 4.70 -1.11
CA GLU A 89 -9.65 6.02 -0.50
C GLU A 89 -8.33 6.79 -0.32
N ILE A 90 -7.24 6.13 0.08
CA ILE A 90 -5.92 6.76 0.19
C ILE A 90 -5.43 7.22 -1.19
N ILE A 91 -5.49 6.33 -2.20
CA ILE A 91 -5.04 6.65 -3.57
C ILE A 91 -5.86 7.79 -4.17
N GLU A 92 -7.18 7.76 -4.00
CA GLU A 92 -8.10 8.79 -4.50
C GLU A 92 -7.85 10.13 -3.82
N TYR A 93 -7.63 10.17 -2.50
CA TYR A 93 -7.27 11.38 -1.78
C TYR A 93 -5.98 12.03 -2.34
N PHE A 94 -4.94 11.22 -2.60
CA PHE A 94 -3.69 11.73 -3.19
C PHE A 94 -3.91 12.27 -4.61
N LYS A 95 -4.76 11.63 -5.41
CA LYS A 95 -5.15 12.09 -6.75
C LYS A 95 -5.92 13.40 -6.70
N GLU A 96 -6.89 13.54 -5.79
CA GLU A 96 -7.65 14.78 -5.58
C GLU A 96 -6.74 15.97 -5.19
N LYS A 97 -5.70 15.70 -4.41
CA LYS A 97 -4.68 16.71 -4.03
C LYS A 97 -3.68 17.01 -5.17
N ASN A 98 -3.77 16.33 -6.31
CA ASN A 98 -2.79 16.40 -7.39
C ASN A 98 -1.36 16.12 -6.91
N TYR A 99 -1.21 15.23 -5.93
CA TYR A 99 0.09 14.86 -5.39
C TYR A 99 0.80 13.89 -6.33
N THR A 100 2.00 14.28 -6.79
CA THR A 100 2.74 13.55 -7.84
C THR A 100 4.07 12.97 -7.37
N LYS A 101 4.44 13.20 -6.11
CA LYS A 101 5.69 12.68 -5.55
C LYS A 101 5.48 11.28 -5.00
N ASP A 102 6.50 10.46 -5.14
CA ASP A 102 6.48 9.07 -4.66
C ASP A 102 7.45 8.89 -3.49
N VAL A 103 7.16 9.58 -2.38
CA VAL A 103 8.03 9.65 -1.19
C VAL A 103 7.64 8.66 -0.09
N LEU A 104 6.39 8.19 -0.10
CA LEU A 104 5.93 7.17 0.84
C LEU A 104 6.38 5.79 0.39
N PRO A 105 6.75 4.90 1.33
CA PRO A 105 6.87 3.49 1.01
C PRO A 105 5.50 2.89 0.71
N ARG A 106 5.49 1.65 0.23
CA ARG A 106 4.27 0.83 0.15
C ARG A 106 3.63 0.72 1.53
N ILE A 107 2.32 0.84 1.57
CA ILE A 107 1.51 0.68 2.78
C ILE A 107 1.01 -0.77 2.82
N HIS A 108 1.03 -1.37 4.00
CA HIS A 108 0.57 -2.73 4.22
C HIS A 108 -0.71 -2.72 5.05
N ILE A 109 -1.84 -3.04 4.42
CA ILE A 109 -3.17 -2.87 5.01
C ILE A 109 -3.79 -4.23 5.32
N SER A 110 -4.13 -4.45 6.58
CA SER A 110 -4.91 -5.59 7.05
C SER A 110 -6.23 -5.12 7.64
N GLY A 111 -7.34 -5.64 7.16
CA GLY A 111 -8.68 -5.29 7.67
C GLY A 111 -8.95 -5.78 9.09
N CYS A 112 -8.10 -6.63 9.67
CA CYS A 112 -8.19 -7.14 11.04
C CYS A 112 -6.80 -7.56 11.56
N GLY A 113 -6.71 -8.01 12.82
CA GLY A 113 -5.46 -8.39 13.48
C GLY A 113 -4.78 -9.68 12.98
N ASN A 114 -5.29 -10.36 11.95
CA ASN A 114 -4.69 -11.60 11.43
C ASN A 114 -3.47 -11.37 10.53
N SER A 115 -3.15 -10.11 10.20
CA SER A 115 -1.95 -9.72 9.47
C SER A 115 -1.72 -10.39 8.11
N CYS A 116 -2.80 -10.67 7.35
CA CYS A 116 -2.65 -11.21 6.00
C CYS A 116 -1.88 -10.25 5.06
N GLY A 117 -1.88 -8.94 5.34
CA GLY A 117 -1.07 -7.95 4.64
C GLY A 117 0.32 -7.72 5.25
N ILE A 118 0.71 -8.43 6.31
CA ILE A 118 2.00 -8.33 7.00
C ILE A 118 2.24 -6.92 7.59
N HIS A 119 1.20 -6.31 8.15
CA HIS A 119 1.24 -4.91 8.59
C HIS A 119 2.26 -4.64 9.71
N GLU A 120 2.58 -5.63 10.57
CA GLU A 120 3.56 -5.41 11.64
C GLU A 120 5.01 -5.40 11.17
N ALA A 121 5.35 -6.03 10.03
CA ALA A 121 6.74 -6.21 9.61
C ALA A 121 7.13 -5.36 8.40
N CYS A 122 6.44 -4.22 8.20
CA CYS A 122 6.66 -3.32 7.07
C CYS A 122 6.82 -1.86 7.52
N LEU A 123 7.33 -1.02 6.61
CA LEU A 123 7.65 0.38 6.93
C LEU A 123 6.43 1.18 7.40
N ILE A 124 5.28 0.99 6.74
CA ILE A 124 3.97 1.52 7.16
C ILE A 124 2.94 0.39 7.11
N GLY A 125 2.34 0.10 8.25
CA GLY A 125 1.30 -0.90 8.43
C GLY A 125 0.03 -0.31 9.03
N LEU A 126 -1.12 -0.78 8.52
CA LEU A 126 -2.45 -0.41 8.99
C LEU A 126 -3.24 -1.66 9.38
N THR A 127 -3.80 -1.65 10.59
CA THR A 127 -4.60 -2.78 11.10
C THR A 127 -5.98 -2.34 11.52
N GLY A 128 -7.01 -2.90 10.90
CA GLY A 128 -8.40 -2.56 11.23
C GLY A 128 -8.75 -2.91 12.68
N LYS A 129 -9.33 -1.93 13.37
CA LYS A 129 -9.86 -2.01 14.74
C LYS A 129 -11.19 -1.27 14.81
N LYS A 130 -11.91 -1.44 15.92
CA LYS A 130 -13.05 -0.58 16.27
C LYS A 130 -12.79 0.07 17.62
N LYS A 131 -13.12 1.36 17.74
CA LYS A 131 -12.98 2.12 18.98
C LYS A 131 -14.25 2.89 19.28
N LYS A 132 -14.59 3.00 20.56
CA LYS A 132 -15.71 3.82 21.03
C LYS A 132 -15.24 5.27 21.13
N VAL A 133 -15.80 6.17 20.33
CA VAL A 133 -15.50 7.61 20.29
C VAL A 133 -16.81 8.37 20.45
N ASN A 134 -16.92 9.22 21.48
CA ASN A 134 -18.16 9.94 21.82
C ASN A 134 -19.38 9.02 21.93
N ASP A 135 -19.20 7.90 22.63
CA ASP A 135 -20.19 6.85 22.79
C ASP A 135 -20.61 6.04 21.56
N GLU A 136 -20.05 6.34 20.39
CA GLU A 136 -20.31 5.61 19.15
C GLU A 136 -19.14 4.69 18.77
N LEU A 137 -19.44 3.48 18.31
CA LEU A 137 -18.44 2.55 17.81
C LEU A 137 -18.02 2.98 16.40
N GLN A 138 -16.76 3.40 16.24
CA GLN A 138 -16.21 3.87 14.97
C GLN A 138 -15.09 2.97 14.48
N ASP A 139 -14.94 2.91 13.16
CA ASP A 139 -13.87 2.19 12.50
C ASP A 139 -12.57 2.99 12.59
N THR A 140 -11.50 2.29 12.92
CA THR A 140 -10.16 2.84 13.15
C THR A 140 -9.10 1.94 12.54
N PHE A 141 -7.95 2.51 12.21
CA PHE A 141 -6.76 1.72 11.90
C PHE A 141 -5.68 2.00 12.96
N GLU A 142 -5.13 0.93 13.52
CA GLU A 142 -3.92 0.98 14.34
C GLU A 142 -2.71 1.11 13.44
N ILE A 143 -1.83 2.06 13.76
CA ILE A 143 -0.69 2.45 12.94
C ILE A 143 0.58 1.75 13.45
N HIS A 144 1.21 0.98 12.57
CA HIS A 144 2.50 0.33 12.80
C HIS A 144 3.54 0.98 11.88
N ILE A 145 4.67 1.43 12.42
CA ILE A 145 5.71 2.09 11.63
C ILE A 145 7.07 1.46 11.92
N ASN A 146 7.92 1.40 10.90
CA ASN A 146 9.32 0.95 10.99
C ASN A 146 9.48 -0.56 11.25
N GLY A 147 8.56 -1.40 10.76
CA GLY A 147 8.75 -2.84 10.71
C GLY A 147 9.65 -3.27 9.54
N SER A 148 10.26 -4.45 9.65
CA SER A 148 11.04 -5.07 8.58
C SER A 148 11.00 -6.60 8.70
N PHE A 149 10.96 -7.29 7.57
CA PHE A 149 11.15 -8.73 7.46
C PHE A 149 12.47 -9.11 6.75
N GLU A 150 13.33 -8.14 6.47
CA GLU A 150 14.61 -8.38 5.79
C GLU A 150 15.62 -9.09 6.70
N GLU A 151 16.46 -9.93 6.09
CA GLU A 151 17.54 -10.63 6.79
C GLU A 151 18.51 -9.62 7.44
N GLY A 152 18.77 -9.78 8.74
CA GLY A 152 19.65 -8.90 9.50
C GLY A 152 19.01 -7.60 10.01
N SER A 153 17.78 -7.25 9.59
CA SER A 153 17.06 -6.07 10.09
C SER A 153 15.63 -6.38 10.58
N ALA A 154 15.28 -7.67 10.66
CA ALA A 154 13.96 -8.16 11.04
C ALA A 154 13.49 -7.61 12.39
N ARG A 155 12.35 -6.91 12.38
CA ARG A 155 11.73 -6.27 13.55
C ARG A 155 10.25 -6.01 13.29
N LEU A 156 9.47 -5.99 14.37
CA LEU A 156 8.10 -5.49 14.30
C LEU A 156 8.10 -3.97 14.41
N GLY A 157 7.17 -3.33 13.71
CA GLY A 157 6.96 -1.89 13.75
C GLY A 157 6.42 -1.44 15.10
N LYS A 158 6.82 -0.24 15.52
CA LYS A 158 6.29 0.43 16.71
C LYS A 158 4.83 0.80 16.47
N VAL A 159 3.98 0.55 17.47
CA VAL A 159 2.56 0.92 17.44
C VAL A 159 2.41 2.35 17.95
N TYR A 160 1.87 3.25 17.12
CA TYR A 160 1.74 4.68 17.46
C TYR A 160 0.37 5.04 18.04
N GLY A 161 -0.67 4.26 17.70
CA GLY A 161 -2.03 4.48 18.17
C GLY A 161 -3.06 4.14 17.10
N GLN A 162 -4.30 4.55 17.33
CA GLN A 162 -5.42 4.34 16.43
C GLN A 162 -5.92 5.68 15.88
N ILE A 163 -6.15 5.72 14.56
CA ILE A 163 -6.71 6.88 13.86
C ILE A 163 -8.06 6.45 13.25
N LEU A 164 -9.04 7.35 13.20
CA LEU A 164 -10.32 7.05 12.55
C LEU A 164 -10.08 6.71 11.08
N ALA A 165 -10.77 5.69 10.56
CA ALA A 165 -10.58 5.26 9.17
C ALA A 165 -10.69 6.44 8.18
N LYS A 166 -11.68 7.31 8.36
CA LYS A 166 -11.90 8.50 7.52
C LYS A 166 -10.76 9.54 7.55
N GLU A 167 -9.91 9.51 8.58
CA GLU A 167 -8.79 10.45 8.76
C GLU A 167 -7.46 9.88 8.22
N ILE A 168 -7.40 8.57 7.91
CA ILE A 168 -6.18 7.92 7.41
C ILE A 168 -5.64 8.53 6.10
N PRO A 169 -6.47 8.79 5.07
CA PRO A 169 -5.97 9.37 3.82
C PRO A 169 -5.30 10.74 4.04
N GLU A 170 -5.90 11.60 4.86
CA GLU A 170 -5.35 12.91 5.19
C GLU A 170 -4.07 12.80 6.02
N PHE A 171 -4.05 11.93 7.03
CA PHE A 171 -2.85 11.67 7.83
C PHE A 171 -1.66 11.25 6.96
N LEU A 172 -1.86 10.30 6.04
CA LEU A 172 -0.80 9.84 5.13
C LEU A 172 -0.35 10.94 4.15
N TYR A 173 -1.26 11.78 3.71
CA TYR A 173 -0.93 12.94 2.87
C TYR A 173 -0.11 13.98 3.65
N GLU A 174 -0.46 14.30 4.90
CA GLU A 174 0.37 15.20 5.71
C GLU A 174 1.75 14.59 5.99
N LEU A 175 1.82 13.28 6.22
CA LEU A 175 3.09 12.56 6.36
C LEU A 175 3.95 12.65 5.10
N SER A 176 3.37 12.50 3.90
CA SER A 176 4.11 12.63 2.64
C SER A 176 4.69 14.03 2.47
N LEU A 177 3.93 15.09 2.82
CA LEU A 177 4.40 16.47 2.79
C LEU A 177 5.56 16.73 3.77
N LEU A 178 5.51 16.13 4.97
CA LEU A 178 6.60 16.23 5.94
C LEU A 178 7.88 15.59 5.39
N ILE A 179 7.78 14.38 4.84
CA ILE A 179 8.93 13.66 4.26
C ILE A 179 9.50 14.44 3.07
N GLU A 180 8.63 14.91 2.16
CA GLU A 180 9.02 15.72 1.00
C GLU A 180 9.79 16.96 1.42
N LYS A 181 9.31 17.69 2.44
CA LYS A 181 9.98 18.89 2.96
C LYS A 181 11.39 18.61 3.49
N LYS A 182 11.62 17.42 4.06
CA LYS A 182 12.95 17.01 4.53
C LYS A 182 13.87 16.55 3.40
N ASN A 183 13.32 16.17 2.24
CA ASN A 183 14.03 15.69 1.08
C ASN A 183 14.97 14.51 1.40
N ILE A 184 14.45 13.54 2.14
CA ILE A 184 15.12 12.30 2.53
C ILE A 184 14.18 11.11 2.29
N ASN A 185 14.73 9.90 2.26
CA ASN A 185 13.90 8.69 2.17
C ASN A 185 13.18 8.42 3.51
N PHE A 186 12.15 7.57 3.46
CA PHE A 186 11.33 7.26 4.63
C PHE A 186 12.12 6.68 5.80
N HIS A 187 13.10 5.79 5.54
CA HIS A 187 13.90 5.19 6.61
C HIS A 187 14.70 6.24 7.38
N ASP A 188 15.39 7.12 6.66
CA ASP A 188 16.11 8.26 7.25
C ASP A 188 15.17 9.23 7.97
N PHE A 189 13.95 9.41 7.47
CA PHE A 189 12.94 10.25 8.11
C PHE A 189 12.57 9.71 9.48
N ILE A 190 12.27 8.41 9.58
CA ILE A 190 11.94 7.78 10.85
C ILE A 190 13.11 7.87 11.84
N ASP A 191 14.34 7.60 11.40
CA ASP A 191 15.50 7.58 12.29
C ASP A 191 15.86 8.98 12.84
N LYS A 192 15.60 10.05 12.08
CA LYS A 192 16.03 11.41 12.41
C LYS A 192 14.90 12.32 12.92
N TYR A 193 13.67 12.02 12.57
CA TYR A 193 12.51 12.88 12.79
C TYR A 193 11.31 12.12 13.37
N GLU A 194 11.56 11.07 14.17
CA GLU A 194 10.51 10.31 14.87
C GLU A 194 9.57 11.22 15.67
N ASN A 195 10.10 12.25 16.35
CA ASN A 195 9.29 13.20 17.11
C ASN A 195 8.27 13.94 16.22
N GLU A 196 8.63 14.29 14.98
CA GLU A 196 7.69 14.96 14.06
C GLU A 196 6.60 14.00 13.57
N LEU A 197 6.91 12.70 13.45
CA LEU A 197 5.91 11.67 13.22
C LEU A 197 4.99 11.50 14.43
N GLU A 198 5.52 11.49 15.64
CA GLU A 198 4.73 11.39 16.87
C GLU A 198 3.77 12.58 17.00
N ASP A 199 4.25 13.81 16.79
CA ASP A 199 3.43 15.02 16.78
C ASP A 199 2.30 14.94 15.75
N LEU A 200 2.60 14.43 14.54
CA LEU A 200 1.59 14.23 13.50
C LEU A 200 0.57 13.16 13.93
N VAL A 201 1.00 12.02 14.46
CA VAL A 201 0.07 10.99 14.91
C VAL A 201 -0.82 11.50 16.03
N ASP A 202 -0.27 12.23 17.01
CA ASP A 202 -1.03 12.74 18.16
C ASP A 202 -2.12 13.74 17.77
N LYS A 203 -1.97 14.46 16.64
CA LYS A 203 -3.04 15.28 16.05
C LYS A 203 -4.27 14.45 15.65
N TYR A 204 -4.06 13.21 15.20
CA TYR A 204 -5.10 12.33 14.64
C TYR A 204 -5.57 11.25 15.61
N LYS A 205 -4.71 10.85 16.55
CA LYS A 205 -4.93 9.77 17.50
C LYS A 205 -6.22 9.98 18.29
N LYS A 206 -7.08 8.96 18.28
CA LYS A 206 -8.26 8.91 19.14
C LYS A 206 -8.06 7.92 20.26
#